data_AF-A0A1J0RBA9-F1
#
_entry.id   AF-A0A1J0RBA9-F1
#
_cell.length_a   1.000
_cell.length_b   1.000
_cell.length_c   1.000
_cell.angle_alpha   90.00
_cell.angle_beta   90.00
_cell.angle_gamma   90.00
#
_symmetry.space_group_name_H-M   'P 1'
#
loop_
_entity.id
_entity.type
_entity.pdbx_description
1 polymer ?
#
loop_
_entity_poly.entity_id
_entity_poly.type
_entity_poly.pdbx_seq_one_letter_code
_entity_poly.pdbx_strand_id
1 'polypeptide(L)'
;MISVEVNRDGEYTGADTALIAYYAAKADDATTQIATAEIAEQANAIAAAARLDGRIVEFVNMAAKIAASATKSCLATGDDNEFRQSATEFTGAASACREAVPELTSAAALPTKFTTAGYADAALGPAADVAGSKGSHACALTTGTNSNKIVNQGGATNAAATPAFAGGLFEWTTNQLQNTDLQTLSTTEASYPTLYQVHQAYLTVKEDVKACTTPTPATLKADPKMQELYKEHVMDQAAHKHAPVNEIESKIEAAYKQGDELAKKYDKDFAETNVYNPNGAEPKAVKLADLHTLQELVTVLLHHRHDNQKKLKDKISELQKTINKSTDKTPEQICNAIGDKNETGCTATPKCHFFSSNGEGKKCTLTKEAAAQAAKEEANKEGKTDTKCHKHTKMKEFRLRIVNGRVELSVILYFSKIKNFL
;
A
#
# COMPACT_ATOMS: atom_id res chain seq x y z
N MET A 1 -15.33 6.79 1.97
CA MET A 1 -15.28 8.28 1.91
C MET A 1 -16.25 8.83 0.88
N ILE A 2 -16.05 8.58 -0.42
CA ILE A 2 -16.89 9.15 -1.49
C ILE A 2 -18.39 8.90 -1.27
N SER A 3 -18.79 7.66 -0.97
CA SER A 3 -20.21 7.35 -0.71
C SER A 3 -20.81 8.14 0.47
N VAL A 4 -20.02 8.53 1.48
CA VAL A 4 -20.48 9.39 2.59
C VAL A 4 -20.64 10.84 2.13
N GLU A 5 -19.70 11.37 1.34
CA GLU A 5 -19.83 12.71 0.77
C GLU A 5 -21.07 12.84 -0.13
N VAL A 6 -21.39 11.79 -0.88
CA VAL A 6 -22.52 11.78 -1.82
C VAL A 6 -23.85 11.56 -1.10
N ASN A 7 -23.96 10.50 -0.31
CA ASN A 7 -25.25 10.05 0.22
C ASN A 7 -25.62 10.72 1.55
N ARG A 8 -24.67 11.36 2.22
CA ARG A 8 -24.84 11.94 3.56
C ARG A 8 -24.26 13.35 3.67
N ASP A 9 -24.07 14.04 2.55
CA ASP A 9 -23.53 15.41 2.50
C ASP A 9 -22.24 15.62 3.32
N GLY A 10 -21.41 14.58 3.44
CA GLY A 10 -20.14 14.63 4.19
C GLY A 10 -20.29 14.50 5.71
N GLU A 11 -21.45 14.08 6.21
CA GLU A 11 -21.65 13.79 7.62
C GLU A 11 -21.09 12.41 7.99
N TYR A 12 -19.85 12.35 8.47
CA TYR A 12 -19.20 11.12 8.92
C TYR A 12 -19.65 10.74 10.34
N THR A 13 -19.96 9.47 10.58
CA THR A 13 -20.01 8.95 11.96
C THR A 13 -18.60 8.69 12.49
N GLY A 14 -18.48 8.51 13.81
CA GLY A 14 -17.25 8.01 14.41
C GLY A 14 -16.79 6.68 13.81
N ALA A 15 -17.74 5.77 13.51
CA ALA A 15 -17.44 4.48 12.90
C ALA A 15 -16.95 4.62 11.44
N ASP A 16 -17.54 5.53 10.66
CA ASP A 16 -17.04 5.82 9.31
C ASP A 16 -15.60 6.34 9.38
N THR A 17 -15.31 7.25 10.31
CA THR A 17 -13.99 7.84 10.51
C THR A 17 -12.96 6.80 10.93
N ALA A 18 -13.29 5.95 11.90
CA ALA A 18 -12.42 4.87 12.35
C ALA A 18 -12.09 3.88 11.23
N LEU A 19 -13.08 3.50 10.41
CA LEU A 19 -12.88 2.58 9.30
C LEU A 19 -12.03 3.22 8.17
N ILE A 20 -12.24 4.51 7.86
CA ILE A 20 -11.42 5.23 6.88
C ILE A 20 -9.97 5.33 7.36
N ALA A 21 -9.76 5.68 8.63
CA ALA A 21 -8.42 5.74 9.23
C ALA A 21 -7.76 4.35 9.24
N TYR A 22 -8.54 3.29 9.43
CA TYR A 22 -8.04 1.92 9.37
C TYR A 22 -7.54 1.56 7.96
N TYR A 23 -8.31 1.87 6.92
CA TYR A 23 -7.84 1.66 5.54
C TYR A 23 -6.60 2.49 5.21
N ALA A 24 -6.53 3.74 5.69
CA ALA A 24 -5.34 4.56 5.52
C ALA A 24 -4.12 3.91 6.19
N ALA A 25 -4.27 3.45 7.43
CA ALA A 25 -3.19 2.74 8.14
C ALA A 25 -2.77 1.45 7.41
N LYS A 26 -3.71 0.67 6.86
CA LYS A 26 -3.37 -0.52 6.06
C LYS A 26 -2.68 -0.18 4.75
N ALA A 27 -3.05 0.92 4.10
CA ALA A 27 -2.36 1.41 2.91
C ALA A 27 -0.94 1.88 3.22
N ASP A 28 -0.73 2.55 4.37
CA ASP A 28 0.59 2.94 4.86
C ASP A 28 1.46 1.71 5.21
N ASP A 29 0.88 0.72 5.89
CA ASP A 29 1.54 -0.55 6.19
C ASP A 29 1.99 -1.26 4.91
N ALA A 30 1.09 -1.39 3.92
CA ALA A 30 1.39 -2.01 2.63
C ALA A 30 2.47 -1.24 1.87
N THR A 31 2.39 0.10 1.86
CA THR A 31 3.42 0.95 1.23
C THR A 31 4.78 0.78 1.91
N THR A 32 4.80 0.68 3.24
CA THR A 32 6.03 0.48 4.02
C THR A 32 6.63 -0.91 3.80
N GLN A 33 5.79 -1.95 3.73
CA GLN A 33 6.21 -3.32 3.43
C GLN A 33 6.88 -3.40 2.05
N ILE A 34 6.23 -2.81 1.04
CA ILE A 34 6.77 -2.73 -0.32
C ILE A 34 8.06 -1.91 -0.35
N ALA A 35 8.12 -0.77 0.35
CA ALA A 35 9.21 0.20 0.20
C ALA A 35 10.58 -0.26 0.72
N THR A 36 10.66 -1.25 1.63
CA THR A 36 11.97 -1.57 2.25
C THR A 36 12.34 -3.05 2.31
N ALA A 37 11.41 -3.96 2.60
CA ALA A 37 11.76 -5.37 2.81
C ALA A 37 11.47 -6.19 1.55
N GLU A 38 10.26 -6.11 1.01
CA GLU A 38 9.83 -6.98 -0.09
C GLU A 38 10.62 -6.74 -1.37
N ILE A 39 10.89 -5.47 -1.73
CA ILE A 39 11.71 -5.16 -2.93
C ILE A 39 13.14 -5.72 -2.77
N ALA A 40 13.74 -5.59 -1.59
CA ALA A 40 15.09 -6.08 -1.35
C ALA A 40 15.13 -7.61 -1.40
N GLU A 41 14.14 -8.28 -0.81
CA GLU A 41 13.99 -9.74 -0.82
C GLU A 41 13.81 -10.27 -2.25
N GLN A 42 12.92 -9.66 -3.05
CA GLN A 42 12.72 -10.01 -4.45
C GLN A 42 13.98 -9.75 -5.29
N ALA A 43 14.64 -8.61 -5.11
CA ALA A 43 15.88 -8.29 -5.82
C ALA A 43 17.01 -9.26 -5.47
N ASN A 44 17.13 -9.65 -4.20
CA ASN A 44 18.09 -10.67 -3.75
C ASN A 44 17.76 -12.04 -4.36
N ALA A 45 16.49 -12.40 -4.47
CA ALA A 45 16.09 -13.65 -5.10
C ALA A 45 16.41 -13.68 -6.60
N ILE A 46 16.14 -12.59 -7.32
CA ILE A 46 16.53 -12.43 -8.71
C ILE A 46 18.06 -12.56 -8.86
N ALA A 47 18.82 -11.86 -8.01
CA ALA A 47 20.28 -11.88 -8.06
C ALA A 47 20.85 -13.28 -7.75
N ALA A 48 20.29 -13.99 -6.76
CA ALA A 48 20.69 -15.35 -6.43
C ALA A 48 20.41 -16.31 -7.59
N ALA A 49 19.19 -16.28 -8.13
CA ALA A 49 18.78 -17.13 -9.24
C ALA A 49 19.64 -16.86 -10.49
N ALA A 50 19.82 -15.60 -10.88
CA ALA A 50 20.64 -15.22 -12.02
C ALA A 50 22.12 -15.61 -11.84
N ARG A 51 22.66 -15.53 -10.62
CA ARG A 51 24.02 -15.97 -10.33
C ARG A 51 24.18 -17.49 -10.51
N LEU A 52 23.20 -18.29 -10.10
CA LEU A 52 23.25 -19.74 -10.30
C LEU A 52 23.06 -20.09 -11.78
N ASP A 53 22.07 -19.48 -12.43
CA ASP A 53 21.78 -19.68 -13.85
C ASP A 53 23.01 -19.43 -14.72
N GLY A 54 23.67 -18.27 -14.55
CA GLY A 54 24.90 -17.96 -15.27
C GLY A 54 26.02 -18.99 -15.06
N ARG A 55 26.16 -19.54 -13.83
CA ARG A 55 27.15 -20.60 -13.56
C ARG A 55 26.79 -21.93 -14.24
N ILE A 56 25.50 -22.27 -14.30
CA ILE A 56 25.01 -23.48 -14.97
C ILE A 56 25.21 -23.34 -16.49
N VAL A 57 24.74 -22.24 -17.07
CA VAL A 57 24.86 -21.95 -18.51
C VAL A 57 26.33 -21.95 -18.93
N GLU A 58 27.22 -21.29 -18.19
CA GLU A 58 28.66 -21.29 -18.47
C GLU A 58 29.24 -22.71 -18.48
N PHE A 59 28.95 -23.50 -17.45
CA PHE A 59 29.48 -24.87 -17.34
C PHE A 59 28.97 -25.77 -18.47
N VAL A 60 27.68 -25.69 -18.81
CA VAL A 60 27.07 -26.48 -19.88
C VAL A 60 27.62 -26.07 -21.25
N ASN A 61 27.81 -24.76 -21.50
CA ASN A 61 28.43 -24.26 -22.74
C ASN A 61 29.90 -24.69 -22.84
N MET A 62 30.66 -24.62 -21.75
CA MET A 62 32.02 -25.13 -21.70
C MET A 62 32.06 -26.63 -22.03
N ALA A 63 31.23 -27.45 -21.38
CA ALA A 63 31.17 -28.89 -21.62
C ALA A 63 30.77 -29.22 -23.07
N ALA A 64 29.85 -28.44 -23.65
CA ALA A 64 29.46 -28.54 -25.06
C ALA A 64 30.61 -28.23 -26.04
N LYS A 65 31.57 -27.38 -25.65
CA LYS A 65 32.72 -26.99 -26.48
C LYS A 65 33.95 -27.87 -26.26
N ILE A 66 34.08 -28.53 -25.13
CA ILE A 66 35.14 -29.53 -24.90
C ILE A 66 34.76 -30.83 -25.64
N ALA A 67 35.11 -30.85 -26.93
CA ALA A 67 34.92 -32.01 -27.80
C ALA A 67 36.09 -32.16 -28.77
N ALA A 68 36.47 -33.41 -29.05
CA ALA A 68 37.31 -33.76 -30.18
C ALA A 68 36.46 -33.78 -31.46
N SER A 69 37.10 -33.68 -32.62
CA SER A 69 36.42 -33.51 -33.92
C SER A 69 35.36 -34.55 -34.26
N ALA A 70 35.47 -35.79 -33.75
CA ALA A 70 34.46 -36.84 -34.02
C ALA A 70 34.33 -37.92 -32.93
N THR A 71 35.14 -37.90 -31.87
CA THR A 71 35.37 -39.11 -31.06
C THR A 71 35.15 -38.94 -29.56
N LYS A 72 35.16 -37.73 -29.02
CA LYS A 72 35.09 -37.46 -27.58
C LYS A 72 34.31 -36.17 -27.36
N SER A 73 33.41 -36.13 -26.39
CA SER A 73 32.70 -34.91 -26.00
C SER A 73 32.42 -34.92 -24.50
N CYS A 74 32.41 -33.75 -23.87
CA CYS A 74 32.04 -33.60 -22.46
C CYS A 74 30.54 -33.37 -22.24
N LEU A 75 29.76 -33.39 -23.32
CA LEU A 75 28.31 -33.38 -23.31
C LEU A 75 27.80 -34.38 -24.37
N ALA A 76 26.72 -35.10 -24.09
CA ALA A 76 26.08 -36.02 -25.03
C ALA A 76 24.79 -35.42 -25.63
N THR A 77 24.29 -35.97 -26.75
CA THR A 77 23.04 -35.53 -27.40
C THR A 77 21.77 -36.19 -26.87
N GLY A 78 21.88 -37.09 -25.88
CA GLY A 78 20.78 -37.80 -25.24
C GLY A 78 21.29 -38.87 -24.27
N ASP A 79 20.39 -39.74 -23.80
CA ASP A 79 20.67 -40.78 -22.79
C ASP A 79 21.57 -41.91 -23.32
N ASP A 80 21.66 -42.04 -24.65
CA ASP A 80 22.43 -43.08 -25.35
C ASP A 80 23.95 -42.80 -25.40
N ASN A 81 24.43 -41.76 -24.70
CA ASN A 81 25.84 -41.36 -24.66
C ASN A 81 26.45 -41.03 -26.04
N GLU A 82 25.60 -40.60 -26.97
CA GLU A 82 26.01 -40.22 -28.31
C GLU A 82 26.93 -39.00 -28.30
N PHE A 83 27.90 -39.02 -29.21
CA PHE A 83 28.82 -37.91 -29.40
C PHE A 83 28.08 -36.63 -29.81
N ARG A 84 28.29 -35.56 -29.02
CA ARG A 84 27.83 -34.21 -29.38
C ARG A 84 28.96 -33.44 -30.05
N GLN A 85 28.73 -32.99 -31.28
CA GLN A 85 29.65 -32.07 -31.95
C GLN A 85 29.64 -30.70 -31.24
N SER A 86 30.80 -30.04 -31.21
CA SER A 86 30.94 -28.70 -30.59
C SER A 86 30.12 -27.61 -31.30
N ALA A 87 29.85 -27.80 -32.60
CA ALA A 87 29.04 -26.91 -33.42
C ALA A 87 27.53 -27.15 -33.28
N THR A 88 27.10 -28.24 -32.63
CA THR A 88 25.68 -28.52 -32.43
C THR A 88 25.05 -27.44 -31.56
N GLU A 89 23.98 -26.82 -32.07
CA GLU A 89 23.21 -25.85 -31.32
C GLU A 89 22.32 -26.51 -30.26
N PHE A 90 22.01 -25.78 -29.19
CA PHE A 90 21.03 -26.21 -28.21
C PHE A 90 19.59 -25.99 -28.71
N THR A 91 18.82 -27.06 -28.92
CA THR A 91 17.44 -26.98 -29.43
C THR A 91 16.44 -27.59 -28.44
N GLY A 92 15.14 -27.33 -28.64
CA GLY A 92 14.09 -27.86 -27.76
C GLY A 92 14.25 -27.40 -26.32
N ALA A 93 14.09 -28.30 -25.35
CA ALA A 93 14.27 -28.00 -23.92
C ALA A 93 15.69 -27.51 -23.59
N ALA A 94 16.72 -27.99 -24.31
CA ALA A 94 18.10 -27.59 -24.09
C ALA A 94 18.37 -26.14 -24.52
N SER A 95 17.47 -25.50 -25.29
CA SER A 95 17.62 -24.08 -25.67
C SER A 95 17.70 -23.14 -24.47
N ALA A 96 17.20 -23.54 -23.30
CA ALA A 96 17.37 -22.83 -22.04
C ALA A 96 18.83 -22.76 -21.56
N CYS A 97 19.72 -23.62 -22.08
CA CYS A 97 21.17 -23.56 -21.81
C CYS A 97 21.93 -22.66 -22.78
N ARG A 98 21.25 -21.94 -23.69
CA ARG A 98 21.90 -20.90 -24.50
C ARG A 98 22.21 -19.70 -23.61
N GLU A 99 23.33 -19.04 -23.87
CA GLU A 99 23.58 -17.71 -23.31
C GLU A 99 22.51 -16.75 -23.85
N ALA A 100 21.56 -16.40 -22.99
CA ALA A 100 20.52 -15.43 -23.26
C ALA A 100 20.38 -14.51 -22.05
N VAL A 101 20.10 -13.24 -22.31
CA VAL A 101 19.70 -12.28 -21.29
C VAL A 101 18.23 -11.96 -21.55
N PRO A 102 17.29 -12.82 -21.12
CA PRO A 102 15.87 -12.55 -21.32
C PRO A 102 15.47 -11.27 -20.58
N GLU A 103 14.52 -10.53 -21.14
CA GLU A 103 13.90 -9.42 -20.42
C GLU A 103 13.17 -9.97 -19.18
N LEU A 104 13.22 -9.21 -18.09
CA LEU A 104 12.46 -9.54 -16.89
C LEU A 104 10.98 -9.31 -17.17
N THR A 105 10.21 -10.39 -17.19
CA THR A 105 8.75 -10.36 -17.30
C THR A 105 8.11 -10.68 -15.96
N SER A 106 6.97 -10.06 -15.66
CA SER A 106 6.17 -10.44 -14.50
C SER A 106 5.66 -11.87 -14.66
N ALA A 107 5.99 -12.74 -13.71
CA ALA A 107 5.43 -14.09 -13.60
C ALA A 107 4.64 -14.19 -12.29
N ALA A 108 3.42 -14.72 -12.36
CA ALA A 108 2.53 -14.83 -11.20
C ALA A 108 2.81 -16.08 -10.34
N ALA A 109 3.59 -17.04 -10.84
CA ALA A 109 3.81 -18.32 -10.18
C ALA A 109 5.30 -18.57 -9.96
N LEU A 110 5.63 -19.06 -8.76
CA LEU A 110 6.96 -19.56 -8.43
C LEU A 110 7.20 -20.94 -9.07
N PRO A 111 8.47 -21.34 -9.26
CA PRO A 111 8.81 -22.67 -9.75
C PRO A 111 8.33 -23.76 -8.79
N THR A 112 7.66 -24.78 -9.33
CA THR A 112 7.01 -25.85 -8.53
C THR A 112 7.97 -26.91 -7.98
N LYS A 113 9.20 -26.98 -8.51
CA LYS A 113 10.19 -27.97 -8.09
C LYS A 113 10.95 -27.55 -6.84
N PHE A 114 10.99 -26.28 -6.48
CA PHE A 114 11.57 -25.87 -5.21
C PHE A 114 10.63 -26.21 -4.05
N THR A 115 11.17 -26.77 -2.97
CA THR A 115 10.45 -27.18 -1.77
C THR A 115 11.02 -26.47 -0.55
N THR A 116 10.40 -26.69 0.62
CA THR A 116 10.93 -26.22 1.90
C THR A 116 12.31 -26.80 2.23
N ALA A 117 12.66 -27.97 1.69
CA ALA A 117 13.92 -28.65 1.95
C ALA A 117 14.99 -28.41 0.88
N GLY A 118 14.59 -28.25 -0.39
CA GLY A 118 15.51 -28.14 -1.52
C GLY A 118 14.80 -28.07 -2.87
N TYR A 119 15.13 -28.98 -3.78
CA TYR A 119 14.62 -29.07 -5.15
C TYR A 119 14.22 -30.51 -5.48
N ALA A 120 12.94 -30.71 -5.76
CA ALA A 120 12.31 -31.98 -6.05
C ALA A 120 12.35 -32.27 -7.56
N ASP A 121 13.38 -32.99 -7.99
CA ASP A 121 13.50 -33.55 -9.34
C ASP A 121 14.05 -34.97 -9.25
N ALA A 122 13.56 -35.89 -10.07
CA ALA A 122 13.99 -37.29 -10.01
C ALA A 122 15.43 -37.49 -10.55
N ALA A 123 15.87 -36.67 -11.50
CA ALA A 123 17.18 -36.77 -12.14
C ALA A 123 18.26 -35.99 -11.38
N LEU A 124 17.87 -34.91 -10.69
CA LEU A 124 18.80 -34.07 -9.91
C LEU A 124 18.60 -34.16 -8.39
N GLY A 125 17.63 -34.97 -7.95
CA GLY A 125 17.28 -35.10 -6.54
C GLY A 125 18.39 -35.77 -5.74
N PRO A 126 18.62 -37.08 -5.87
CA PRO A 126 19.74 -37.74 -5.20
C PRO A 126 21.06 -37.44 -5.93
N ALA A 127 22.16 -37.49 -5.19
CA ALA A 127 23.49 -37.48 -5.80
C ALA A 127 23.67 -38.73 -6.69
N ALA A 128 24.05 -38.52 -7.94
CA ALA A 128 24.23 -39.56 -8.93
C ALA A 128 25.37 -39.23 -9.89
N ASP A 129 25.83 -40.25 -10.60
CA ASP A 129 26.90 -40.11 -11.58
C ASP A 129 26.36 -39.40 -12.81
N VAL A 130 27.01 -38.30 -13.20
CA VAL A 130 26.60 -37.54 -14.40
C VAL A 130 27.26 -38.06 -15.67
N ALA A 131 28.25 -38.94 -15.52
CA ALA A 131 28.82 -39.69 -16.63
C ALA A 131 27.93 -40.90 -16.91
N GLY A 132 27.47 -41.06 -18.15
CA GLY A 132 26.92 -42.36 -18.56
C GLY A 132 27.98 -43.44 -18.64
N SER A 133 27.55 -44.67 -18.96
CA SER A 133 28.41 -45.85 -19.11
C SER A 133 29.62 -45.51 -19.98
N LYS A 134 30.83 -45.79 -19.48
CA LYS A 134 32.11 -45.47 -20.14
C LYS A 134 32.18 -46.05 -21.56
N GLY A 135 31.73 -45.28 -22.55
CA GLY A 135 31.78 -45.62 -23.96
C GLY A 135 33.01 -45.07 -24.67
N SER A 136 32.99 -45.12 -26.01
CA SER A 136 34.05 -44.58 -26.87
C SER A 136 34.20 -43.06 -26.78
N HIS A 137 33.26 -42.33 -26.16
CA HIS A 137 33.19 -40.86 -26.14
C HIS A 137 33.64 -40.19 -24.83
N ALA A 138 34.39 -40.90 -23.97
CA ALA A 138 34.80 -40.44 -22.64
C ALA A 138 35.38 -39.00 -22.56
N CYS A 139 35.00 -38.28 -21.51
CA CYS A 139 35.48 -36.94 -21.17
C CYS A 139 36.32 -36.97 -19.88
N ALA A 140 37.45 -36.26 -19.86
CA ALA A 140 38.30 -36.19 -18.67
C ALA A 140 37.65 -35.39 -17.51
N LEU A 141 36.70 -34.50 -17.79
CA LEU A 141 35.95 -33.73 -16.78
C LEU A 141 35.02 -34.59 -15.94
N THR A 142 34.58 -35.73 -16.47
CA THR A 142 33.64 -36.61 -15.76
C THR A 142 34.32 -37.66 -14.89
N THR A 143 35.67 -37.73 -14.91
CA THR A 143 36.43 -38.56 -13.97
C THR A 143 36.44 -37.95 -12.57
N GLY A 144 36.62 -38.77 -11.54
CA GLY A 144 36.72 -38.29 -10.17
C GLY A 144 38.07 -37.63 -9.85
N THR A 145 38.30 -37.42 -8.55
CA THR A 145 39.58 -36.93 -8.05
C THR A 145 40.69 -37.97 -8.23
N ASN A 146 40.39 -39.27 -8.16
CA ASN A 146 41.38 -40.31 -8.41
C ASN A 146 41.65 -40.51 -9.90
N SER A 147 42.92 -40.70 -10.24
CA SER A 147 43.34 -40.93 -11.63
C SER A 147 42.81 -39.85 -12.61
N ASN A 148 42.76 -38.61 -12.13
CA ASN A 148 42.28 -37.46 -12.87
C ASN A 148 43.28 -37.08 -13.99
N LYS A 149 42.76 -36.90 -15.21
CA LYS A 149 43.57 -36.58 -16.40
C LYS A 149 43.51 -35.10 -16.81
N ILE A 150 42.73 -34.28 -16.10
CA ILE A 150 42.74 -32.83 -16.31
C ILE A 150 44.00 -32.22 -15.72
N VAL A 151 44.40 -32.65 -14.52
CA VAL A 151 45.60 -32.14 -13.84
C VAL A 151 46.89 -32.67 -14.50
N ASN A 152 46.90 -33.95 -14.90
CA ASN A 152 48.05 -34.54 -15.59
C ASN A 152 47.59 -35.50 -16.69
N GLN A 153 47.72 -35.04 -17.94
CA GLN A 153 47.31 -35.80 -19.12
C GLN A 153 48.18 -37.06 -19.35
N GLY A 154 49.48 -36.98 -19.04
CA GLY A 154 50.48 -38.02 -19.34
C GLY A 154 50.59 -39.12 -18.28
N GLY A 155 50.09 -38.88 -17.07
CA GLY A 155 50.02 -39.85 -15.98
C GLY A 155 48.90 -39.47 -15.03
N ALA A 156 47.87 -40.30 -14.93
CA ALA A 156 46.71 -40.03 -14.10
C ALA A 156 47.15 -39.69 -12.66
N THR A 157 46.72 -38.56 -12.12
CA THR A 157 47.12 -38.10 -10.77
C THR A 157 45.89 -37.81 -9.93
N ASN A 158 46.05 -37.80 -8.61
CA ASN A 158 44.94 -37.48 -7.72
C ASN A 158 44.79 -35.97 -7.61
N ALA A 159 43.59 -35.45 -7.82
CA ALA A 159 43.28 -34.06 -7.50
C ALA A 159 43.36 -33.86 -5.98
N ALA A 160 43.96 -32.74 -5.55
CA ALA A 160 44.18 -32.44 -4.13
C ALA A 160 42.90 -32.02 -3.38
N ALA A 161 41.86 -31.60 -4.10
CA ALA A 161 40.58 -31.15 -3.56
C ALA A 161 39.42 -31.71 -4.40
N THR A 162 38.20 -31.55 -3.89
CA THR A 162 36.94 -31.85 -4.58
C THR A 162 36.36 -30.56 -5.20
N PRO A 163 36.74 -30.20 -6.43
CA PRO A 163 36.18 -29.01 -7.07
C PRO A 163 34.69 -29.20 -7.33
N ALA A 164 33.95 -28.13 -7.10
CA ALA A 164 32.54 -28.00 -7.42
C ALA A 164 32.34 -27.08 -8.64
N PHE A 165 31.40 -27.44 -9.50
CA PHE A 165 31.10 -26.78 -10.76
C PHE A 165 29.64 -26.32 -10.80
N ALA A 166 29.31 -25.42 -11.73
CA ALA A 166 27.95 -24.93 -11.94
C ALA A 166 27.28 -24.44 -10.63
N GLY A 167 28.01 -23.70 -9.80
CA GLY A 167 27.51 -23.18 -8.53
C GLY A 167 27.36 -24.22 -7.42
N GLY A 168 27.97 -25.40 -7.56
CA GLY A 168 27.82 -26.51 -6.62
C GLY A 168 26.85 -27.58 -7.11
N LEU A 169 26.29 -27.45 -8.32
CA LEU A 169 25.41 -28.46 -8.90
C LEU A 169 26.14 -29.77 -9.20
N PHE A 170 27.43 -29.70 -9.52
CA PHE A 170 28.27 -30.87 -9.74
C PHE A 170 29.52 -30.82 -8.88
N GLU A 171 30.00 -31.96 -8.41
CA GLU A 171 31.24 -32.08 -7.63
C GLU A 171 32.04 -33.30 -8.11
N TRP A 172 33.37 -33.18 -8.12
CA TRP A 172 34.21 -34.37 -8.19
C TRP A 172 34.19 -35.14 -6.87
N THR A 173 33.65 -36.34 -6.93
CA THR A 173 33.90 -37.36 -5.93
C THR A 173 35.20 -38.10 -6.22
N THR A 174 35.56 -39.04 -5.35
CA THR A 174 36.71 -39.93 -5.53
C THR A 174 36.75 -40.59 -6.92
N ASN A 175 35.60 -41.03 -7.45
CA ASN A 175 35.56 -41.89 -8.63
C ASN A 175 35.04 -41.20 -9.90
N GLN A 176 34.12 -40.25 -9.75
CA GLN A 176 33.49 -39.54 -10.87
C GLN A 176 32.99 -38.15 -10.49
N LEU A 177 32.67 -37.35 -11.51
CA LEU A 177 31.79 -36.21 -11.36
C LEU A 177 30.38 -36.71 -11.00
N GLN A 178 29.80 -36.16 -9.94
CA GLN A 178 28.41 -36.41 -9.54
C GLN A 178 27.63 -35.11 -9.48
N ASN A 179 26.30 -35.18 -9.63
CA ASN A 179 25.44 -34.09 -9.21
C ASN A 179 25.34 -34.08 -7.69
N THR A 180 25.17 -32.89 -7.13
CA THR A 180 24.84 -32.71 -5.71
C THR A 180 23.41 -33.18 -5.45
N ASP A 181 23.17 -33.73 -4.26
CA ASP A 181 21.81 -34.01 -3.78
C ASP A 181 21.07 -32.68 -3.59
N LEU A 182 20.13 -32.39 -4.49
CA LEU A 182 19.34 -31.17 -4.41
C LEU A 182 18.09 -31.30 -3.53
N GLN A 183 17.74 -32.49 -3.03
CA GLN A 183 16.57 -32.65 -2.16
C GLN A 183 16.76 -31.94 -0.82
N THR A 184 18.02 -31.80 -0.38
CA THR A 184 18.38 -31.17 0.89
C THR A 184 19.39 -30.05 0.68
N LEU A 185 18.91 -28.82 0.50
CA LEU A 185 19.77 -27.63 0.34
C LEU A 185 19.89 -26.80 1.61
N SER A 186 18.96 -26.94 2.56
CA SER A 186 18.87 -26.11 3.77
C SER A 186 20.09 -26.18 4.71
N THR A 187 20.96 -27.19 4.57
CA THR A 187 22.15 -27.40 5.40
C THR A 187 23.47 -27.29 4.63
N THR A 188 23.42 -26.85 3.37
CA THR A 188 24.58 -26.91 2.45
C THR A 188 25.41 -25.62 2.37
N GLU A 189 25.17 -24.64 3.24
CA GLU A 189 25.81 -23.31 3.18
C GLU A 189 27.34 -23.37 3.04
N ALA A 190 28.00 -24.22 3.83
CA ALA A 190 29.46 -24.33 3.82
C ALA A 190 30.02 -24.99 2.56
N SER A 191 29.31 -25.96 1.99
CA SER A 191 29.78 -26.75 0.84
C SER A 191 29.38 -26.14 -0.49
N TYR A 192 28.14 -25.65 -0.58
CA TYR A 192 27.50 -25.18 -1.81
C TYR A 192 26.78 -23.84 -1.59
N PRO A 193 27.52 -22.76 -1.26
CA PRO A 193 26.93 -21.49 -0.86
C PRO A 193 26.01 -20.87 -1.91
N THR A 194 26.26 -21.11 -3.21
CA THR A 194 25.38 -20.59 -4.27
C THR A 194 24.04 -21.34 -4.34
N LEU A 195 24.04 -22.68 -4.25
CA LEU A 195 22.80 -23.46 -4.18
C LEU A 195 22.00 -23.14 -2.91
N TYR A 196 22.68 -23.03 -1.77
CA TYR A 196 22.07 -22.61 -0.52
C TYR A 196 21.40 -21.23 -0.64
N GLN A 197 22.11 -20.24 -1.19
CA GLN A 197 21.56 -18.87 -1.36
C GLN A 197 20.33 -18.84 -2.25
N VAL A 198 20.29 -19.61 -3.35
CA VAL A 198 19.10 -19.70 -4.21
C VAL A 198 17.94 -20.34 -3.46
N HIS A 199 18.20 -21.40 -2.69
CA HIS A 199 17.16 -22.03 -1.89
C HIS A 199 16.61 -21.08 -0.81
N GLN A 200 17.48 -20.37 -0.08
CA GLN A 200 17.05 -19.37 0.90
C GLN A 200 16.24 -18.25 0.26
N ALA A 201 16.70 -17.73 -0.88
CA ALA A 201 15.96 -16.74 -1.66
C ALA A 201 14.56 -17.24 -2.04
N TYR A 202 14.43 -18.48 -2.51
CA TYR A 202 13.14 -19.10 -2.76
C TYR A 202 12.27 -19.16 -1.49
N LEU A 203 12.83 -19.56 -0.34
CA LEU A 203 12.10 -19.60 0.92
C LEU A 203 11.63 -18.22 1.38
N THR A 204 12.37 -17.16 1.07
CA THR A 204 11.96 -15.78 1.36
C THR A 204 10.80 -15.35 0.48
N VAL A 205 10.87 -15.58 -0.84
CA VAL A 205 9.85 -15.07 -1.78
C VAL A 205 8.64 -15.98 -1.96
N LYS A 206 8.68 -17.22 -1.44
CA LYS A 206 7.52 -18.13 -1.44
C LYS A 206 6.45 -17.75 -0.43
N GLU A 207 6.80 -16.91 0.55
CA GLU A 207 5.80 -16.36 1.44
C GLU A 207 4.98 -15.35 0.62
N ASP A 208 3.68 -15.62 0.47
CA ASP A 208 2.80 -14.81 -0.36
C ASP A 208 2.84 -13.35 0.12
N VAL A 209 2.97 -12.42 -0.83
CA VAL A 209 2.65 -11.01 -0.57
C VAL A 209 1.26 -10.99 0.05
N LYS A 210 1.17 -10.50 1.28
CA LYS A 210 -0.06 -10.59 2.07
C LYS A 210 -1.19 -9.93 1.28
N ALA A 211 -2.11 -10.76 0.78
CA ALA A 211 -3.24 -10.26 0.03
C ALA A 211 -4.00 -9.23 0.88
N CYS A 212 -4.21 -8.05 0.32
CA CYS A 212 -5.09 -7.06 0.92
C CYS A 212 -6.52 -7.59 0.80
N THR A 213 -7.02 -8.22 1.85
CA THR A 213 -8.40 -8.71 1.90
C THR A 213 -9.32 -7.61 2.40
N THR A 214 -10.55 -7.58 1.86
CA THR A 214 -11.60 -6.71 2.38
C THR A 214 -11.86 -7.09 3.84
N PRO A 215 -11.74 -6.16 4.79
CA PRO A 215 -11.97 -6.46 6.19
C PRO A 215 -13.43 -6.86 6.43
N THR A 216 -13.61 -7.89 7.26
CA THR A 216 -14.90 -8.30 7.81
C THR A 216 -15.04 -7.80 9.26
N PRO A 217 -16.25 -7.73 9.82
CA PRO A 217 -16.47 -7.45 11.23
C PRO A 217 -15.63 -8.34 12.17
N ALA A 218 -15.47 -9.63 11.81
CA ALA A 218 -14.65 -10.58 12.55
C ALA A 218 -13.15 -10.24 12.51
N THR A 219 -12.63 -9.80 11.36
CA THR A 219 -11.23 -9.35 11.28
C THR A 219 -11.02 -8.00 11.96
N LEU A 220 -12.00 -7.10 11.89
CA LEU A 220 -11.92 -5.77 12.49
C LEU A 220 -11.89 -5.82 14.02
N LYS A 221 -12.71 -6.68 14.64
CA LYS A 221 -12.72 -6.80 16.12
C LYS A 221 -11.42 -7.37 16.67
N ALA A 222 -10.77 -8.24 15.91
CA ALA A 222 -9.51 -8.88 16.30
C ALA A 222 -8.27 -8.03 16.02
N ASP A 223 -8.36 -6.99 15.17
CA ASP A 223 -7.22 -6.17 14.78
C ASP A 223 -6.93 -5.07 15.84
N PRO A 224 -5.75 -5.07 16.48
CA PRO A 224 -5.40 -4.06 17.49
C PRO A 224 -5.47 -2.63 16.97
N LYS A 225 -5.13 -2.39 15.70
CA LYS A 225 -5.15 -1.05 15.11
C LYS A 225 -6.58 -0.53 15.01
N MET A 226 -7.52 -1.40 14.65
CA MET A 226 -8.94 -1.05 14.62
C MET A 226 -9.45 -0.75 16.04
N GLN A 227 -9.01 -1.50 17.05
CA GLN A 227 -9.38 -1.24 18.44
C GLN A 227 -8.89 0.15 18.93
N GLU A 228 -7.68 0.56 18.58
CA GLU A 228 -7.17 1.92 18.86
C GLU A 228 -8.04 2.99 18.19
N LEU A 229 -8.24 2.86 16.88
CA LEU A 229 -8.99 3.83 16.08
C LEU A 229 -10.46 3.93 16.52
N TYR A 230 -11.05 2.83 16.97
CA TYR A 230 -12.41 2.83 17.51
C TYR A 230 -12.48 3.61 18.83
N LYS A 231 -11.50 3.45 19.72
CA LYS A 231 -11.43 4.25 20.96
C LYS A 231 -11.31 5.73 20.64
N GLU A 232 -10.50 6.09 19.65
CA GLU A 232 -10.26 7.48 19.27
C GLU A 232 -11.50 8.14 18.66
N HIS A 233 -12.09 7.51 17.64
CA HIS A 233 -13.10 8.18 16.80
C HIS A 233 -14.55 7.84 17.15
N VAL A 234 -14.80 6.75 17.87
CA VAL A 234 -16.16 6.35 18.29
C VAL A 234 -16.40 6.62 19.77
N MET A 235 -15.36 6.50 20.60
CA MET A 235 -15.46 6.70 22.05
C MET A 235 -14.82 8.00 22.53
N ASP A 236 -14.40 8.87 21.60
CA ASP A 236 -13.80 10.19 21.84
C ASP A 236 -12.62 10.17 22.84
N GLN A 237 -11.87 9.06 22.88
CA GLN A 237 -10.67 8.96 23.70
C GLN A 237 -9.52 9.68 23.02
N ALA A 238 -8.72 10.43 23.78
CA ALA A 238 -7.53 11.05 23.22
C ALA A 238 -6.54 9.98 22.72
N ALA A 239 -5.98 10.18 21.52
CA ALA A 239 -5.04 9.26 20.86
C ALA A 239 -3.84 8.82 21.71
N HIS A 240 -3.44 9.63 22.70
CA HIS A 240 -2.30 9.35 23.59
C HIS A 240 -2.72 8.85 24.99
N LYS A 241 -4.01 8.62 25.22
CA LYS A 241 -4.59 8.19 26.50
C LYS A 241 -5.78 7.25 26.27
N HIS A 242 -5.50 6.06 25.75
CA HIS A 242 -6.50 5.03 25.63
C HIS A 242 -6.75 4.35 26.98
N ALA A 243 -7.95 4.55 27.52
CA ALA A 243 -8.40 3.78 28.68
C ALA A 243 -8.81 2.36 28.24
N PRO A 244 -8.69 1.35 29.10
CA PRO A 244 -9.31 0.06 28.87
C PRO A 244 -10.82 0.22 28.63
N VAL A 245 -11.33 -0.47 27.63
CA VAL A 245 -12.75 -0.48 27.29
C VAL A 245 -13.25 -1.91 27.42
N ASN A 246 -14.26 -2.11 28.28
CA ASN A 246 -14.92 -3.40 28.39
C ASN A 246 -15.63 -3.74 27.07
N GLU A 247 -15.45 -4.98 26.62
CA GLU A 247 -16.15 -5.55 25.46
C GLU A 247 -15.93 -4.75 24.16
N ILE A 248 -14.75 -4.19 23.96
CA ILE A 248 -14.43 -3.42 22.75
C ILE A 248 -14.65 -4.23 21.46
N GLU A 249 -14.32 -5.53 21.49
CA GLU A 249 -14.50 -6.43 20.35
C GLU A 249 -15.98 -6.53 19.95
N SER A 250 -16.87 -6.74 20.93
CA SER A 250 -18.32 -6.79 20.71
C SER A 250 -18.88 -5.46 20.21
N LYS A 251 -18.34 -4.33 20.69
CA LYS A 251 -18.74 -2.98 20.22
C LYS A 251 -18.32 -2.72 18.78
N ILE A 252 -17.13 -3.15 18.38
CA ILE A 252 -16.65 -3.07 16.99
C ILE A 252 -17.54 -3.93 16.09
N GLU A 253 -17.77 -5.18 16.46
CA GLU A 253 -18.61 -6.11 15.69
C GLU A 253 -20.04 -5.58 15.52
N ALA A 254 -20.63 -5.02 16.57
CA ALA A 254 -21.96 -4.42 16.50
C ALA A 254 -22.00 -3.17 15.59
N ALA A 255 -20.96 -2.34 15.60
CA ALA A 255 -20.92 -1.09 14.83
C ALA A 255 -20.83 -1.32 13.31
N TYR A 256 -20.12 -2.37 12.88
CA TYR A 256 -19.98 -2.71 11.45
C TYR A 256 -20.97 -3.78 10.98
N LYS A 257 -21.90 -4.14 11.87
CA LYS A 257 -22.91 -5.20 11.70
C LYS A 257 -22.28 -6.59 11.51
N GLN A 258 -23.03 -7.67 11.71
CA GLN A 258 -22.45 -9.02 11.72
C GLN A 258 -22.26 -9.60 10.32
N GLY A 259 -21.30 -10.53 10.18
CA GLY A 259 -21.15 -11.35 8.97
C GLY A 259 -20.68 -10.56 7.74
N ASP A 260 -21.39 -10.74 6.63
CA ASP A 260 -21.05 -10.20 5.30
C ASP A 260 -21.71 -8.84 5.01
N GLU A 261 -22.42 -8.24 5.96
CA GLU A 261 -23.15 -6.99 5.73
C GLU A 261 -22.24 -5.82 5.35
N LEU A 262 -21.02 -5.77 5.92
CA LEU A 262 -20.02 -4.80 5.55
C LEU A 262 -19.57 -5.00 4.09
N ALA A 263 -19.35 -6.24 3.67
CA ALA A 263 -19.00 -6.60 2.29
C ALA A 263 -20.13 -6.24 1.31
N LYS A 264 -21.38 -6.59 1.63
CA LYS A 264 -22.56 -6.20 0.85
C LYS A 264 -22.68 -4.69 0.66
N LYS A 265 -22.29 -3.90 1.68
CA LYS A 265 -22.26 -2.44 1.57
C LYS A 265 -21.21 -1.94 0.58
N TYR A 266 -20.06 -2.60 0.47
CA TYR A 266 -19.07 -2.33 -0.59
C TYR A 266 -19.60 -2.74 -1.96
N ASP A 267 -20.02 -3.99 -2.09
CA ASP A 267 -20.34 -4.63 -3.37
C ASP A 267 -21.62 -4.11 -4.01
N LYS A 268 -22.52 -3.51 -3.20
CA LYS A 268 -23.78 -2.96 -3.68
C LYS A 268 -23.87 -1.46 -3.45
N ASP A 269 -24.01 -1.03 -2.20
CA ASP A 269 -24.34 0.38 -1.90
C ASP A 269 -23.25 1.33 -2.41
N PHE A 270 -21.98 0.98 -2.24
CA PHE A 270 -20.87 1.81 -2.72
C PHE A 270 -20.69 1.64 -4.22
N ALA A 271 -20.68 0.42 -4.74
CA ALA A 271 -20.51 0.15 -6.15
C ALA A 271 -21.56 0.86 -7.03
N GLU A 272 -22.82 0.90 -6.59
CA GLU A 272 -23.95 1.49 -7.32
C GLU A 272 -24.14 3.00 -7.06
N THR A 273 -23.34 3.60 -6.16
CA THR A 273 -23.43 5.05 -5.90
C THR A 273 -23.08 5.82 -7.18
N ASN A 274 -24.02 6.62 -7.69
CA ASN A 274 -23.77 7.53 -8.80
C ASN A 274 -22.93 8.72 -8.33
N VAL A 275 -21.82 8.98 -9.01
CA VAL A 275 -20.86 10.03 -8.68
C VAL A 275 -20.59 10.90 -9.90
N TYR A 276 -20.05 12.10 -9.67
CA TYR A 276 -19.55 12.96 -10.73
C TYR A 276 -18.59 12.22 -11.66
N ASN A 277 -18.75 12.39 -12.98
CA ASN A 277 -17.84 11.80 -13.96
C ASN A 277 -16.57 12.67 -14.13
N PRO A 278 -15.38 12.19 -13.69
CA PRO A 278 -14.14 12.95 -13.84
C PRO A 278 -13.55 12.91 -15.25
N ASN A 279 -14.01 12.00 -16.13
CA ASN A 279 -13.39 11.69 -17.42
C ASN A 279 -14.08 12.35 -18.63
N GLY A 280 -15.20 13.04 -18.43
CA GLY A 280 -15.91 13.67 -19.54
C GLY A 280 -17.21 14.35 -19.12
N ALA A 281 -17.79 15.10 -20.07
CA ALA A 281 -19.02 15.84 -19.85
C ALA A 281 -20.29 14.95 -19.90
N GLU A 282 -20.24 13.80 -20.57
CA GLU A 282 -21.35 12.86 -20.68
C GLU A 282 -20.86 11.40 -20.55
N PRO A 283 -21.57 10.53 -19.81
CA PRO A 283 -22.66 10.90 -18.91
C PRO A 283 -22.14 11.74 -17.74
N LYS A 284 -22.93 12.72 -17.27
CA LYS A 284 -22.53 13.61 -16.15
C LYS A 284 -22.26 12.86 -14.84
N ALA A 285 -22.84 11.67 -14.70
CA ALA A 285 -22.63 10.79 -13.57
C ALA A 285 -22.29 9.37 -14.05
N VAL A 286 -21.40 8.71 -13.31
CA VAL A 286 -20.99 7.32 -13.51
C VAL A 286 -21.12 6.57 -12.18
N LYS A 287 -21.10 5.24 -12.20
CA LYS A 287 -21.09 4.49 -10.94
C LYS A 287 -19.70 4.56 -10.32
N LEU A 288 -19.62 4.55 -8.99
CA LEU A 288 -18.35 4.54 -8.29
C LEU A 288 -17.49 3.31 -8.66
N ALA A 289 -18.12 2.16 -8.94
CA ALA A 289 -17.44 0.96 -9.40
C ALA A 289 -16.80 1.08 -10.80
N ASP A 290 -17.22 2.05 -11.61
CA ASP A 290 -16.68 2.29 -12.96
C ASP A 290 -15.39 3.13 -12.92
N LEU A 291 -14.95 3.58 -11.73
CA LEU A 291 -13.70 4.32 -11.53
C LEU A 291 -12.59 3.37 -11.09
N HIS A 292 -11.46 3.38 -11.79
CA HIS A 292 -10.41 2.36 -11.63
C HIS A 292 -9.08 2.92 -11.13
N THR A 293 -8.90 4.24 -11.15
CA THR A 293 -7.65 4.88 -10.75
C THR A 293 -7.82 5.69 -9.47
N LEU A 294 -6.75 5.77 -8.68
CA LEU A 294 -6.71 6.64 -7.50
C LEU A 294 -6.94 8.12 -7.87
N GLN A 295 -6.47 8.54 -9.05
CA GLN A 295 -6.67 9.89 -9.55
C GLN A 295 -8.16 10.22 -9.76
N GLU A 296 -8.91 9.33 -10.41
CA GLU A 296 -10.36 9.48 -10.59
C GLU A 296 -11.06 9.55 -9.24
N LEU A 297 -10.77 8.62 -8.33
CA LEU A 297 -11.38 8.55 -7.00
C LEU A 297 -11.10 9.82 -6.18
N VAL A 298 -9.86 10.33 -6.19
CA VAL A 298 -9.49 11.57 -5.49
C VAL A 298 -10.21 12.78 -6.11
N THR A 299 -10.28 12.85 -7.43
CA THR A 299 -10.97 13.94 -8.14
C THR A 299 -12.45 13.99 -7.76
N VAL A 300 -13.13 12.84 -7.76
CA VAL A 300 -14.53 12.71 -7.35
C VAL A 300 -14.72 13.07 -5.87
N LEU A 301 -13.83 12.59 -4.99
CA LEU A 301 -13.88 12.92 -3.57
C LEU A 301 -13.77 14.44 -3.33
N LEU A 302 -12.83 15.10 -4.00
CA LEU A 302 -12.60 16.54 -3.87
C LEU A 302 -13.78 17.36 -4.43
N HIS A 303 -14.36 16.92 -5.54
CA HIS A 303 -15.56 17.53 -6.11
C HIS A 303 -16.72 17.54 -5.11
N HIS A 304 -17.09 16.38 -4.57
CA HIS A 304 -18.21 16.29 -3.63
C HIS A 304 -17.93 17.02 -2.30
N ARG A 305 -16.69 17.00 -1.81
CA ARG A 305 -16.29 17.81 -0.65
C ARG A 305 -16.46 19.31 -0.90
N HIS A 306 -16.07 19.78 -2.08
CA HIS A 306 -16.22 21.17 -2.45
C HIS A 306 -17.71 21.57 -2.49
N ASP A 307 -18.55 20.74 -3.11
CA ASP A 307 -19.98 20.97 -3.19
C ASP A 307 -20.64 20.99 -1.80
N ASN A 308 -20.29 20.05 -0.93
CA ASN A 308 -20.80 20.01 0.44
C ASN A 308 -20.36 21.24 1.26
N GLN A 309 -19.11 21.66 1.13
CA GLN A 309 -18.63 22.90 1.75
C GLN A 309 -19.36 24.14 1.23
N LYS A 310 -19.67 24.19 -0.07
CA LYS A 310 -20.45 25.28 -0.68
C LYS A 310 -21.87 25.30 -0.15
N LYS A 311 -22.57 24.16 -0.15
CA LYS A 311 -23.92 24.01 0.44
C LYS A 311 -23.95 24.49 1.90
N LEU A 312 -22.94 24.13 2.69
CA LEU A 312 -22.84 24.57 4.09
C LEU A 312 -22.67 26.09 4.20
N LYS A 313 -21.81 26.70 3.38
CA LYS A 313 -21.64 28.16 3.35
C LYS A 313 -22.92 28.89 2.93
N ASP A 314 -23.65 28.34 1.97
CA ASP A 314 -24.91 28.92 1.49
C ASP A 314 -25.98 28.86 2.61
N LYS A 315 -26.11 27.72 3.31
CA LYS A 315 -26.99 27.58 4.48
C LYS A 315 -26.62 28.54 5.62
N ILE A 316 -25.33 28.68 5.94
CA ILE A 316 -24.86 29.65 6.94
C ILE A 316 -25.26 31.07 6.53
N SER A 317 -25.07 31.43 5.25
CA SER A 317 -25.43 32.75 4.73
C SER A 317 -26.94 33.01 4.79
N GLU A 318 -27.77 32.00 4.52
CA GLU A 318 -29.23 32.08 4.64
C GLU A 318 -29.69 32.22 6.10
N LEU A 319 -29.08 31.44 7.02
CA LEU A 319 -29.34 31.57 8.45
C LEU A 319 -28.95 32.95 8.98
N GLN A 320 -27.79 33.49 8.56
CA GLN A 320 -27.37 34.85 8.92
C GLN A 320 -28.38 35.91 8.42
N LYS A 321 -28.87 35.79 7.18
CA LYS A 321 -29.92 36.69 6.66
C LYS A 321 -31.21 36.61 7.47
N THR A 322 -31.59 35.42 7.94
CA THR A 322 -32.80 35.20 8.73
C THR A 322 -32.67 35.77 10.14
N ILE A 323 -31.52 35.59 10.78
CA ILE A 323 -31.20 36.20 12.09
C ILE A 323 -31.22 37.73 11.99
N ASN A 324 -30.63 38.29 10.93
CA ASN A 324 -30.59 39.74 10.71
C ASN A 324 -31.99 40.33 10.43
N LYS A 325 -32.90 39.58 9.80
CA LYS A 325 -34.31 40.01 9.64
C LYS A 325 -35.11 39.97 10.95
N SER A 326 -34.72 39.14 11.92
CA SER A 326 -35.41 39.08 13.23
C SER A 326 -35.00 40.21 14.19
N THR A 327 -33.94 40.96 13.86
CA THR A 327 -33.48 42.12 14.63
C THR A 327 -34.00 43.46 14.09
N ASP A 328 -34.82 43.45 13.04
CA ASP A 328 -35.38 44.67 12.41
C ASP A 328 -36.53 45.32 13.20
N LYS A 329 -36.92 44.78 14.37
CA LYS A 329 -37.82 45.48 15.29
C LYS A 329 -36.98 46.26 16.29
N THR A 330 -36.97 47.58 16.15
CA THR A 330 -36.47 48.48 17.18
C THR A 330 -37.15 48.17 18.52
N PRO A 331 -36.48 48.41 19.67
CA PRO A 331 -37.10 48.23 20.98
C PRO A 331 -38.46 48.95 21.11
N GLU A 332 -38.61 50.09 20.44
CA GLU A 332 -39.87 50.83 20.33
C GLU A 332 -40.95 50.06 19.54
N GLN A 333 -40.61 49.43 18.42
CA GLN A 333 -41.54 48.57 17.67
C GLN A 333 -41.94 47.31 18.46
N ILE A 334 -41.08 46.82 19.35
CA ILE A 334 -41.42 45.71 20.26
C ILE A 334 -42.48 46.15 21.28
N CYS A 335 -42.29 47.31 21.93
CA CYS A 335 -43.29 47.84 22.86
C CYS A 335 -44.62 48.17 22.16
N ASN A 336 -44.55 48.82 20.98
CA ASN A 336 -45.75 49.20 20.22
C ASN A 336 -46.56 47.98 19.73
N ALA A 337 -45.93 46.82 19.52
CA ALA A 337 -46.60 45.60 19.07
C ALA A 337 -47.45 44.91 20.16
N ILE A 338 -47.24 45.24 21.44
CA ILE A 338 -48.03 44.70 22.57
C ILE A 338 -49.47 45.22 22.54
N GLY A 339 -49.66 46.41 21.95
CA GLY A 339 -50.95 47.02 21.68
C GLY A 339 -51.50 47.87 22.83
N ASP A 340 -52.36 48.83 22.46
CA ASP A 340 -52.83 49.92 23.33
C ASP A 340 -53.87 49.49 24.38
N LYS A 341 -54.27 48.21 24.36
CA LYS A 341 -55.30 47.64 25.26
C LYS A 341 -54.73 46.65 26.28
N ASN A 342 -53.45 46.31 26.20
CA ASN A 342 -52.81 45.29 27.03
C ASN A 342 -51.83 45.93 28.03
N GLU A 343 -52.38 46.66 29.01
CA GLU A 343 -51.61 47.35 30.04
C GLU A 343 -50.72 46.39 30.84
N THR A 344 -51.26 45.24 31.24
CA THR A 344 -50.54 44.22 32.00
C THR A 344 -49.38 43.65 31.19
N GLY A 345 -49.60 43.34 29.91
CA GLY A 345 -48.54 42.85 29.01
C GLY A 345 -47.47 43.90 28.72
N CYS A 346 -47.86 45.17 28.61
CA CYS A 346 -46.92 46.27 28.39
C CYS A 346 -46.01 46.48 29.61
N THR A 347 -46.61 46.51 30.80
CA THR A 347 -45.89 46.75 32.07
C THR A 347 -45.01 45.56 32.47
N ALA A 348 -45.41 44.34 32.09
CA ALA A 348 -44.61 43.13 32.31
C ALA A 348 -43.44 42.97 31.34
N THR A 349 -43.43 43.70 30.21
CA THR A 349 -42.36 43.59 29.21
C THR A 349 -41.19 44.51 29.59
N PRO A 350 -39.97 43.98 29.76
CA PRO A 350 -38.82 44.80 30.14
C PRO A 350 -38.59 45.95 29.17
N LYS A 351 -38.31 47.15 29.71
CA LYS A 351 -38.07 48.40 28.98
C LYS A 351 -39.30 49.04 28.32
N CYS A 352 -40.50 48.50 28.46
CA CYS A 352 -41.75 49.13 27.98
C CYS A 352 -42.51 49.82 29.12
N HIS A 353 -43.31 50.84 28.78
CA HIS A 353 -44.16 51.58 29.70
C HIS A 353 -45.52 51.90 29.08
N PHE A 354 -46.57 51.74 29.88
CA PHE A 354 -47.94 52.00 29.45
C PHE A 354 -48.43 53.39 29.89
N PHE A 355 -48.69 54.26 28.92
CA PHE A 355 -49.29 55.58 29.09
C PHE A 355 -50.81 55.52 28.91
N SER A 356 -51.53 55.35 30.02
CA SER A 356 -53.01 55.22 30.03
C SER A 356 -53.73 56.44 29.44
N SER A 357 -53.17 57.63 29.64
CA SER A 357 -53.72 58.94 29.23
C SER A 357 -53.21 59.44 27.87
N ASN A 358 -52.50 58.61 27.08
CA ASN A 358 -52.02 59.06 25.77
C ASN A 358 -53.19 59.20 24.79
N GLY A 359 -53.65 60.43 24.57
CA GLY A 359 -54.78 60.75 23.68
C GLY A 359 -54.40 60.78 22.21
N GLU A 360 -53.14 61.06 21.90
CA GLU A 360 -52.57 61.07 20.54
C GLU A 360 -51.24 60.31 20.55
N GLY A 361 -51.32 58.99 20.41
CA GLY A 361 -50.14 58.12 20.31
C GLY A 361 -50.40 56.69 20.80
N LYS A 362 -49.38 55.83 20.63
CA LYS A 362 -49.40 54.47 21.18
C LYS A 362 -49.29 54.53 22.70
N LYS A 363 -50.08 53.70 23.38
CA LYS A 363 -50.12 53.65 24.84
C LYS A 363 -48.99 52.79 25.38
N CYS A 364 -48.51 51.77 24.66
CA CYS A 364 -47.35 51.00 25.07
C CYS A 364 -46.10 51.43 24.28
N THR A 365 -45.13 52.07 24.95
CA THR A 365 -43.93 52.64 24.31
C THR A 365 -42.68 52.31 25.12
N LEU A 366 -41.48 52.52 24.57
CA LEU A 366 -40.23 52.28 25.28
C LEU A 366 -40.04 53.29 26.42
N THR A 367 -39.44 52.88 27.54
CA THR A 367 -39.13 53.79 28.65
C THR A 367 -38.12 54.85 28.21
N LYS A 368 -38.21 56.05 28.79
CA LYS A 368 -37.28 57.16 28.47
C LYS A 368 -35.81 56.78 28.66
N GLU A 369 -35.50 55.97 29.67
CA GLU A 369 -34.15 55.49 29.95
C GLU A 369 -33.65 54.51 28.88
N ALA A 370 -34.52 53.58 28.44
CA ALA A 370 -34.19 52.64 27.38
C ALA A 370 -34.14 53.31 25.99
N ALA A 371 -34.96 54.33 25.75
CA ALA A 371 -34.90 55.17 24.55
C ALA A 371 -33.58 55.96 24.47
N ALA A 372 -33.11 56.51 25.59
CA ALA A 372 -31.82 57.18 25.67
C ALA A 372 -30.63 56.22 25.47
N GLN A 373 -30.75 54.97 25.91
CA GLN A 373 -29.74 53.92 25.65
C GLN A 373 -29.74 53.48 24.17
N ALA A 374 -30.91 53.27 23.57
CA ALA A 374 -31.04 52.92 22.15
C ALA A 374 -30.48 54.01 21.24
N ALA A 375 -30.75 55.28 21.54
CA ALA A 375 -30.20 56.43 20.80
C ALA A 375 -28.66 56.52 20.90
N LYS A 376 -28.06 56.09 22.03
CA LYS A 376 -26.60 56.02 22.20
C LYS A 376 -25.96 54.85 21.44
N GLU A 377 -26.68 53.74 21.25
CA GLU A 377 -26.22 52.61 20.44
C GLU A 377 -26.30 52.91 18.93
N GLU A 378 -27.32 53.64 18.47
CA GLU A 378 -27.41 54.10 17.09
C GLU A 378 -26.35 55.17 16.76
N ALA A 379 -26.08 56.12 17.67
CA ALA A 379 -25.02 57.12 17.50
C ALA A 379 -23.60 56.51 17.46
N ASN A 380 -23.38 55.31 18.02
CA ASN A 380 -22.09 54.60 17.95
C ASN A 380 -21.88 53.81 16.65
N LYS A 381 -22.89 53.68 15.78
CA LYS A 381 -22.76 52.99 14.49
C LYS A 381 -22.23 53.88 13.36
N GLU A 382 -22.22 55.21 13.51
CA GLU A 382 -21.80 56.16 12.45
C GLU A 382 -20.32 56.62 12.53
N GLY A 383 -19.50 56.06 13.43
CA GLY A 383 -18.16 56.62 13.74
C GLY A 383 -16.94 55.69 13.68
N LYS A 384 -17.00 54.50 13.06
CA LYS A 384 -15.81 53.64 12.91
C LYS A 384 -15.64 53.11 11.49
N THR A 385 -15.08 53.95 10.65
CA THR A 385 -14.15 53.51 9.60
C THR A 385 -12.90 52.90 10.25
N ASP A 386 -12.58 51.70 9.78
CA ASP A 386 -11.30 51.00 9.80
C ASP A 386 -10.62 50.52 11.10
N THR A 387 -10.31 49.22 11.05
CA THR A 387 -9.16 48.51 11.64
C THR A 387 -8.83 48.71 13.13
N LYS A 388 -9.10 47.66 13.93
CA LYS A 388 -8.16 47.09 14.94
C LYS A 388 -8.77 45.86 15.61
N CYS A 389 -8.57 44.68 15.02
CA CYS A 389 -8.50 43.45 15.81
C CYS A 389 -7.17 43.47 16.57
N HIS A 390 -7.21 43.76 17.87
CA HIS A 390 -6.11 43.44 18.78
C HIS A 390 -6.59 42.60 19.97
N LYS A 391 -6.30 41.31 19.80
CA LYS A 391 -5.65 40.42 20.78
C LYS A 391 -6.52 39.87 21.92
N HIS A 392 -6.92 38.61 21.74
CA HIS A 392 -6.65 37.56 22.74
C HIS A 392 -6.22 36.25 22.06
N THR A 393 -5.00 35.82 22.43
CA THR A 393 -4.45 34.45 22.48
C THR A 393 -4.45 33.55 21.23
N LYS A 394 -3.22 33.35 20.72
CA LYS A 394 -2.75 32.39 19.70
C LYS A 394 -3.63 31.14 19.51
N MET A 395 -4.44 31.13 18.45
CA MET A 395 -4.65 29.90 17.68
C MET A 395 -3.46 29.76 16.72
N LYS A 396 -2.78 28.61 16.76
CA LYS A 396 -1.80 28.24 15.74
C LYS A 396 -2.53 28.19 14.40
N GLU A 397 -2.22 29.13 13.50
CA GLU A 397 -2.51 28.99 12.08
C GLU A 397 -1.83 27.70 11.59
N PHE A 398 -2.62 26.65 11.33
CA PHE A 398 -2.20 25.63 10.38
C PHE A 398 -2.32 26.24 8.99
N ARG A 399 -1.28 26.95 8.57
CA ARG A 399 -1.09 27.24 7.15
C ARG A 399 -0.77 25.91 6.47
N LEU A 400 -1.73 25.38 5.72
CA LEU A 400 -1.44 24.40 4.68
C LEU A 400 -0.55 25.12 3.65
N ARG A 401 0.77 24.97 3.81
CA ARG A 401 1.72 25.28 2.73
C ARG A 401 1.62 24.14 1.74
N ILE A 402 0.88 24.36 0.66
CA ILE A 402 1.12 23.62 -0.57
C ILE A 402 2.48 24.10 -1.06
N VAL A 403 3.53 23.34 -0.74
CA VAL A 403 4.84 23.55 -1.36
C VAL A 403 4.80 22.81 -2.69
N ASN A 404 5.07 23.59 -3.74
CA ASN A 404 5.14 23.18 -5.13
C ASN A 404 5.71 21.77 -5.34
N GLY A 405 5.06 21.06 -6.27
CA GLY A 405 5.57 19.84 -6.87
C GLY A 405 6.99 20.02 -7.38
N ARG A 406 7.86 19.15 -6.89
CA ARG A 406 9.03 18.65 -7.60
C ARG A 406 9.27 17.24 -7.07
N VAL A 407 8.75 16.26 -7.79
CA VAL A 407 9.30 14.91 -7.73
C VAL A 407 10.61 15.01 -8.50
N GLU A 408 11.69 15.39 -7.81
CA GLU A 408 13.02 15.08 -8.30
C GLU A 408 13.20 13.58 -8.11
N LEU A 409 12.99 12.86 -9.21
CA LEU A 409 13.43 11.48 -9.40
C LEU A 409 14.95 11.48 -9.19
N SER A 410 15.38 11.29 -7.95
CA SER A 410 16.79 11.06 -7.65
C SER A 410 17.10 9.64 -8.12
N VAL A 411 17.53 9.55 -9.37
CA VAL A 411 18.23 8.38 -9.90
C VAL A 411 19.49 8.23 -9.06
N ILE A 412 19.43 7.38 -8.03
CA ILE A 412 20.62 6.95 -7.31
C ILE A 412 21.33 5.94 -8.21
N LEU A 413 22.21 6.46 -9.06
CA LEU A 413 23.27 5.70 -9.70
C LEU A 413 24.23 5.21 -8.61
N TYR A 414 24.11 3.96 -8.19
CA TYR A 414 25.17 3.28 -7.42
C TYR A 414 26.27 2.81 -8.38
N PHE A 415 27.10 3.75 -8.85
CA PHE A 415 28.46 3.47 -9.28
C PHE A 415 29.42 4.04 -8.24
N SER A 416 29.83 3.23 -7.27
CA SER A 416 31.15 3.38 -6.62
C SER A 416 31.38 2.24 -5.61
N LYS A 417 32.15 1.23 -6.02
CA LYS A 417 33.17 0.57 -5.19
C LYS A 417 33.98 -0.44 -6.04
N ILE A 418 34.65 0.08 -7.07
CA ILE A 418 35.92 -0.47 -7.54
C ILE A 418 36.96 0.58 -7.18
N LYS A 419 37.52 0.45 -5.98
CA LYS A 419 38.78 1.06 -5.54
C LYS A 419 39.07 0.52 -4.15
N ASN A 420 39.75 -0.63 -4.15
CA ASN A 420 40.75 -1.07 -3.17
C ASN A 420 40.84 -2.59 -3.24
N PHE A 421 41.61 -3.08 -4.21
CA PHE A 421 42.45 -4.27 -4.10
C PHE A 421 43.45 -4.20 -5.27
N LEU A 422 44.55 -3.49 -5.01
CA LEU A 422 45.88 -3.96 -5.38
C LEU A 422 46.33 -4.91 -4.27
#